data_AF-A0A9J5ZNC4-F1
#
_entry.id   AF-A0A9J5ZNC4-F1
#
_cell.length_a   1.000
_cell.length_b   1.000
_cell.length_c   1.000
_cell.angle_alpha   90.00
_cell.angle_beta   90.00
_cell.angle_gamma   90.00
#
_symmetry.space_group_name_H-M   'P 1'
#
loop_
_entity.id
_entity.type
_entity.pdbx_description
1 polymer ?
#
loop_
_entity_poly.entity_id
_entity_poly.type
_entity_poly.pdbx_seq_one_letter_code
_entity_poly.pdbx_strand_id
1 'polypeptide(L)'
;MLGWRCLIPLAIHMMDLVVFLVQREGVFFISGDVHFGEIARYNCAAGYPLYDITSSGLTQAVSPPLRFIARILAWLTPAIMRVKDKSCRYRSCTYGQPNFGTIEINWDSDPVDLKFHVRDEKGLPVSALKSHYQNSKAKR
;
A
#
# COMPACT_ATOMS: atom_id res chain seq x y z
N MET A 1 -17.66 0.32 -19.06
CA MET A 1 -18.71 0.24 -18.02
C MET A 1 -18.05 0.49 -16.67
N LEU A 2 -18.03 1.73 -16.18
CA LEU A 2 -17.53 2.03 -14.82
C LEU A 2 -18.58 1.54 -13.82
N GLY A 3 -18.33 0.38 -13.21
CA GLY A 3 -19.19 -0.16 -12.15
C GLY A 3 -19.13 0.73 -10.91
N TRP A 4 -20.25 0.85 -10.21
CA TRP A 4 -20.43 1.69 -9.01
C TRP A 4 -19.50 1.37 -7.82
N ARG A 5 -18.60 0.39 -7.95
CA ARG A 5 -17.64 -0.06 -6.93
C ARG A 5 -16.49 0.92 -6.67
N CYS A 6 -16.41 2.02 -7.41
CA CYS A 6 -15.35 3.03 -7.25
C CYS A 6 -15.84 4.47 -7.06
N LEU A 7 -17.10 4.65 -6.66
CA LEU A 7 -17.53 5.91 -6.09
C LEU A 7 -17.01 6.02 -4.64
N ILE A 8 -16.13 7.00 -4.41
CA ILE A 8 -15.74 7.59 -3.10
C ILE A 8 -14.57 6.86 -2.40
N PRO A 9 -13.32 7.30 -2.64
CA PRO A 9 -12.66 8.34 -1.81
C PRO A 9 -11.82 9.37 -2.61
N LEU A 10 -11.63 10.58 -2.06
CA LEU A 10 -10.83 11.69 -2.63
C LEU A 10 -9.41 11.26 -3.07
N ALA A 11 -8.80 10.30 -2.37
CA ALA A 11 -7.48 9.76 -2.69
C ALA A 11 -7.39 9.10 -4.09
N ILE A 12 -8.47 8.48 -4.57
CA ILE A 12 -8.49 7.85 -5.90
C ILE A 12 -8.35 8.91 -7.00
N HIS A 13 -9.04 10.05 -6.88
CA HIS A 13 -8.98 11.13 -7.86
C HIS A 13 -7.56 11.70 -8.04
N MET A 14 -6.80 11.82 -6.95
CA MET A 14 -5.42 12.31 -7.02
C MET A 14 -4.51 11.29 -7.72
N MET A 15 -4.64 10.01 -7.39
CA MET A 15 -3.86 8.94 -8.04
C MET A 15 -4.18 8.83 -9.53
N ASP A 16 -5.46 8.95 -9.91
CA ASP A 16 -5.90 8.95 -11.31
C ASP A 16 -5.25 10.10 -12.09
N LEU A 17 -5.26 11.30 -11.52
CA LEU A 17 -4.63 12.48 -12.12
C LEU A 17 -3.12 12.29 -12.28
N VAL A 18 -2.44 11.76 -11.26
CA VAL A 18 -1.00 11.49 -11.34
C VAL A 18 -0.70 10.43 -12.41
N VAL A 19 -1.45 9.33 -12.47
CA VAL A 19 -1.25 8.31 -13.51
C VAL A 19 -1.53 8.87 -14.90
N PHE A 20 -2.58 9.69 -15.04
CA PHE A 20 -2.91 10.38 -16.29
C PHE A 20 -1.78 11.31 -16.75
N LEU A 21 -1.15 12.05 -15.82
CA LEU A 21 -0.01 12.92 -16.12
C LEU A 21 1.27 12.15 -16.43
N VAL A 22 1.54 11.07 -15.69
CA VAL A 22 2.74 10.25 -15.86
C VAL A 22 2.71 9.48 -17.18
N GLN A 23 1.52 9.11 -17.69
CA GLN A 23 1.32 8.36 -18.94
C GLN A 23 2.17 7.08 -19.03
N ARG A 24 2.39 6.40 -17.89
CA ARG A 24 3.10 5.11 -17.82
C ARG A 24 2.36 4.09 -16.98
N GLU A 25 2.54 2.83 -17.34
CA GLU A 25 2.07 1.68 -16.57
C GLU A 25 3.12 1.25 -15.54
N GLY A 26 2.66 0.55 -14.49
CA GLY A 26 3.52 0.07 -13.41
C GLY A 26 3.90 1.13 -12.37
N VAL A 27 3.05 2.13 -12.16
CA VAL A 27 3.24 3.14 -11.10
C VAL A 27 2.83 2.56 -9.74
N PHE A 28 3.68 2.79 -8.73
CA PHE A 28 3.43 2.48 -7.32
C PHE A 28 3.48 3.78 -6.51
N PHE A 29 2.65 3.90 -5.49
CA PHE A 29 2.63 5.04 -4.58
C PHE A 29 3.27 4.64 -3.24
N ILE A 30 4.05 5.56 -2.68
CA ILE A 30 4.67 5.41 -1.37
C ILE A 30 4.30 6.66 -0.56
N SER A 31 3.75 6.45 0.64
CA SER A 31 3.21 7.50 1.49
C SER A 31 3.63 7.33 2.95
N GLY A 32 3.48 8.38 3.78
CA GLY A 32 4.03 8.36 5.14
C GLY A 32 3.53 9.42 6.12
N ASP A 33 2.27 9.85 6.01
CA ASP A 33 1.70 10.93 6.86
C ASP A 33 0.88 10.42 8.05
N VAL A 34 0.28 9.25 7.92
CA VAL A 34 -0.60 8.68 8.95
C VAL A 34 0.20 7.76 9.87
N HIS A 35 0.02 7.87 11.18
CA HIS A 35 0.71 7.14 12.26
C HIS A 35 0.57 5.59 12.24
N PHE A 36 0.19 5.01 11.11
CA PHE A 36 0.08 3.59 10.87
C PHE A 36 0.68 3.19 9.52
N GLY A 37 1.17 1.96 9.45
CA GLY A 37 1.53 1.31 8.20
C GLY A 37 0.37 0.49 7.65
N GLU A 38 0.10 0.62 6.34
CA GLU A 38 -0.85 -0.21 5.60
C GLU A 38 -0.48 -0.33 4.12
N ILE A 39 -1.09 -1.31 3.43
CA ILE A 39 -0.98 -1.48 1.99
C ILE A 39 -2.40 -1.44 1.41
N ALA A 40 -2.64 -0.52 0.49
CA ALA A 40 -3.89 -0.39 -0.23
C ALA A 40 -3.72 -0.72 -1.72
N ARG A 41 -4.79 -1.22 -2.35
CA ARG A 41 -4.88 -1.59 -3.76
C ARG A 41 -6.13 -0.99 -4.39
N TYR A 42 -5.93 -0.29 -5.51
CA TYR A 42 -6.96 0.35 -6.30
C TYR A 42 -7.04 -0.26 -7.70
N ASN A 43 -8.23 -0.75 -8.09
CA ASN A 43 -8.41 -1.47 -9.36
C ASN A 43 -9.21 -0.69 -10.42
N CYS A 44 -9.55 0.57 -10.16
CA CYS A 44 -10.46 1.35 -11.01
C CYS A 44 -9.84 2.60 -11.63
N ALA A 45 -8.63 2.94 -11.20
CA ALA A 45 -7.92 4.16 -11.51
C ALA A 45 -7.18 4.08 -12.86
N ALA A 46 -6.52 2.95 -13.06
CA ALA A 46 -5.72 2.66 -14.24
C ALA A 46 -6.13 1.28 -14.79
N GLY A 47 -5.73 0.96 -16.03
CA GLY A 47 -5.89 -0.37 -16.62
C GLY A 47 -5.13 -1.50 -15.89
N TYR A 48 -4.50 -1.20 -14.75
CA TYR A 48 -3.74 -2.09 -13.88
C TYR A 48 -3.98 -1.74 -12.40
N PRO A 49 -3.78 -2.68 -11.46
CA PRO A 49 -3.92 -2.40 -10.03
C PRO A 49 -2.86 -1.40 -9.56
N LEU A 50 -3.30 -0.27 -8.99
CA LEU A 50 -2.43 0.68 -8.29
C LEU A 50 -2.27 0.25 -6.85
N TYR A 51 -1.05 0.34 -6.33
CA TYR A 51 -0.76 0.07 -4.94
C TYR A 51 -0.25 1.33 -4.25
N ASP A 52 -0.73 1.56 -3.03
CA ASP A 52 -0.22 2.57 -2.10
C ASP A 52 0.35 1.86 -0.87
N ILE A 53 1.63 2.10 -0.62
CA ILE A 53 2.35 1.55 0.51
C ILE A 53 2.60 2.69 1.49
N THR A 54 1.86 2.69 2.60
CA THR A 54 1.96 3.71 3.64
C THR A 54 2.84 3.22 4.78
N SER A 55 3.82 4.03 5.18
CA SER A 55 4.62 3.80 6.39
C SER A 55 5.17 5.12 6.95
N SER A 56 4.91 5.38 8.24
CA SER A 56 5.22 6.66 8.92
C SER A 56 5.79 6.50 10.35
N GLY A 57 5.80 5.28 10.90
CA GLY A 57 5.92 5.09 12.35
C GLY A 57 7.30 5.36 12.97
N LEU A 58 8.32 5.82 12.23
CA LEU A 58 9.67 5.97 12.81
C LEU A 58 9.76 7.05 13.89
N THR A 59 8.96 8.13 13.79
CA THR A 59 9.04 9.29 14.68
C THR A 59 7.74 9.60 15.41
N GLN A 60 6.58 9.19 14.86
CA GLN A 60 5.30 9.33 15.53
C GLN A 60 4.48 8.04 15.38
N ALA A 61 4.14 7.42 16.52
CA ALA A 61 3.20 6.31 16.60
C ALA A 61 1.98 6.73 17.41
N VAL A 62 0.84 6.06 17.20
CA VAL A 62 -0.40 6.36 17.93
C VAL A 62 -0.14 6.26 19.43
N SER A 63 -0.47 7.33 20.17
CA SER A 63 -0.23 7.40 21.61
C SER A 63 -0.92 6.23 22.35
N PRO A 64 -0.33 5.72 23.44
CA PRO A 64 -0.79 4.50 24.12
C PRO A 64 -2.30 4.42 24.45
N PRO A 65 -2.99 5.50 24.90
CA PRO A 65 -4.42 5.40 25.21
C PRO A 65 -5.31 5.32 23.96
N LEU A 66 -4.89 5.94 22.84
CA LEU A 66 -5.66 5.96 21.59
C LEU A 66 -5.36 4.74 20.70
N ARG A 67 -4.29 3.98 20.99
CA ARG A 67 -3.86 2.82 20.18
C ARG A 67 -4.92 1.73 20.07
N PHE A 68 -5.61 1.42 21.16
CA PHE A 68 -6.67 0.40 21.16
C PHE A 68 -7.90 0.87 20.38
N ILE A 69 -8.29 2.14 20.58
CA ILE A 69 -9.41 2.76 19.87
C ILE A 69 -9.10 2.83 18.37
N ALA A 70 -7.91 3.27 17.97
CA ALA A 70 -7.48 3.33 16.58
C ALA A 70 -7.51 1.95 15.91
N ARG A 71 -7.14 0.87 16.61
CA ARG A 71 -7.22 -0.50 16.07
C ARG A 71 -8.66 -0.96 15.88
N ILE A 72 -9.55 -0.65 16.82
CA ILE A 72 -10.97 -0.98 16.73
C ILE A 72 -11.62 -0.18 15.60
N LEU A 73 -11.35 1.13 15.52
CA LEU A 73 -11.83 2.00 14.44
C LEU A 73 -11.26 1.58 13.07
N ALA A 74 -9.99 1.18 12.97
CA ALA A 74 -9.39 0.68 11.73
C ALA A 74 -9.98 -0.68 11.28
N TRP A 75 -10.57 -1.43 12.20
CA TRP A 75 -11.33 -2.65 11.92
C TRP A 75 -12.78 -2.35 11.50
N LEU A 76 -13.40 -1.36 12.14
CA LEU A 76 -14.78 -0.91 11.86
C LEU A 76 -14.91 -0.03 10.62
N THR A 77 -13.84 0.69 10.25
CA THR A 77 -13.81 1.47 9.01
C THR A 77 -13.74 0.51 7.83
N PRO A 78 -14.65 0.63 6.85
CA PRO A 78 -14.61 -0.18 5.66
C PRO A 78 -13.31 0.09 4.90
N ALA A 79 -12.34 -0.81 5.05
CA ALA A 79 -11.09 -0.77 4.32
C ALA A 79 -11.29 -1.40 2.93
N ILE A 80 -12.19 -0.80 2.13
CA ILE A 80 -12.59 -1.32 0.82
C ILE A 80 -11.42 -1.49 -0.14
N MET A 81 -10.30 -0.79 0.11
CA MET A 81 -9.09 -0.83 -0.71
C MET A 81 -7.91 -1.54 -0.04
N ARG A 82 -8.01 -1.98 1.23
CA ARG A 82 -6.85 -2.55 1.94
C ARG A 82 -6.55 -3.96 1.46
N VAL A 83 -5.27 -4.24 1.19
CA VAL A 83 -4.80 -5.59 0.87
C VAL A 83 -4.83 -6.42 2.15
N LYS A 84 -5.73 -7.40 2.19
CA LYS A 84 -5.84 -8.36 3.30
C LYS A 84 -5.41 -9.74 2.84
N ASP A 85 -4.24 -10.18 3.29
CA ASP A 85 -3.71 -11.50 2.98
C ASP A 85 -2.99 -12.14 4.19
N LYS A 86 -2.35 -13.29 3.97
CA LYS A 86 -1.63 -14.05 5.00
C LYS A 86 -0.30 -13.41 5.41
N SER A 87 0.21 -12.42 4.67
CA SER A 87 1.43 -11.70 5.03
C SER A 87 1.20 -10.70 6.17
N CYS A 88 -0.05 -10.34 6.44
CA CYS A 88 -0.40 -9.45 7.53
C CYS A 88 -0.21 -10.12 8.89
N ARG A 89 0.58 -9.49 9.76
CA ARG A 89 0.74 -9.89 11.16
C ARG A 89 -0.55 -9.78 11.97
N TYR A 90 -1.40 -8.82 11.64
CA TYR A 90 -2.68 -8.60 12.31
C TYR A 90 -3.85 -8.75 11.34
N ARG A 91 -4.99 -9.23 11.84
CA ARG A 91 -6.23 -9.42 11.06
C ARG A 91 -6.75 -8.13 10.41
N SER A 92 -6.41 -6.97 10.96
CA SER A 92 -6.78 -5.67 10.39
C SER A 92 -5.93 -5.26 9.19
N CYS A 93 -4.76 -5.88 8.98
CA CYS A 93 -3.72 -5.48 8.03
C CYS A 93 -3.28 -4.02 8.18
N THR A 94 -3.36 -3.50 9.40
CA THR A 94 -2.91 -2.16 9.79
C THR A 94 -1.99 -2.26 10.98
N TYR A 95 -1.01 -1.36 11.05
CA TYR A 95 -0.03 -1.36 12.13
C TYR A 95 0.27 0.03 12.64
N GLY A 96 -0.26 0.37 13.82
CA GLY A 96 -0.12 1.69 14.44
C GLY A 96 1.04 1.84 15.43
N GLN A 97 2.00 0.91 15.43
CA GLN A 97 3.24 1.00 16.21
C GLN A 97 4.37 1.54 15.33
N PRO A 98 5.54 1.89 15.91
CA PRO A 98 6.68 2.31 15.12
C PRO A 98 7.04 1.34 14.01
N ASN A 99 7.15 1.86 12.79
CA ASN A 99 7.31 1.07 11.58
C ASN A 99 8.04 1.83 10.49
N PHE A 100 8.61 1.08 9.55
CA PHE A 100 9.23 1.59 8.34
C PHE A 100 8.93 0.72 7.12
N GLY A 101 8.95 1.33 5.95
CA GLY A 101 8.80 0.65 4.67
C GLY A 101 10.15 0.20 4.11
N THR A 102 10.18 -0.95 3.44
CA THR A 102 11.32 -1.39 2.62
C THR A 102 10.86 -1.79 1.23
N ILE A 103 11.65 -1.44 0.23
CA ILE A 103 11.45 -1.83 -1.17
C ILE A 103 12.68 -2.61 -1.60
N GLU A 104 12.48 -3.86 -1.99
CA GLU A 104 13.52 -4.73 -2.52
C GLU A 104 13.21 -4.95 -4.01
N ILE A 105 14.19 -4.64 -4.87
CA ILE A 105 14.09 -4.78 -6.32
C ILE A 105 15.10 -5.81 -6.77
N ASN A 106 14.63 -6.89 -7.39
CA ASN A 106 15.48 -7.89 -8.03
C ASN A 106 15.56 -7.61 -9.53
N TRP A 107 16.64 -6.97 -9.98
CA TRP A 107 16.86 -6.66 -11.39
C TRP A 107 17.27 -7.89 -12.22
N ASP A 108 17.71 -8.97 -11.57
CA ASP A 108 18.20 -10.17 -12.24
C ASP A 108 17.07 -11.16 -12.59
N SER A 109 15.82 -10.90 -12.17
CA SER A 109 14.66 -11.71 -12.52
C SER A 109 13.93 -11.17 -13.77
N ASP A 110 13.35 -12.07 -14.56
CA ASP A 110 12.44 -11.73 -15.66
C ASP A 110 11.10 -12.46 -15.47
N PRO A 111 10.01 -11.76 -15.09
CA PRO A 111 9.91 -10.31 -14.88
C PRO A 111 10.68 -9.78 -13.65
N VAL A 112 10.93 -8.47 -13.58
CA VAL A 112 11.62 -7.82 -12.44
C VAL A 112 10.76 -7.99 -11.18
N ASP A 113 11.31 -8.60 -10.13
CA ASP A 113 10.58 -8.83 -8.89
C ASP A 113 10.68 -7.61 -7.98
N LEU A 114 9.53 -7.18 -7.47
CA LEU A 114 9.40 -6.11 -6.50
C LEU A 114 8.78 -6.66 -5.22
N LYS A 115 9.44 -6.41 -4.08
CA LYS A 115 8.89 -6.74 -2.76
C LYS A 115 8.81 -5.48 -1.92
N PHE A 116 7.63 -5.22 -1.39
CA PHE A 116 7.37 -4.11 -0.49
C PHE A 116 7.02 -4.69 0.88
N HIS A 117 7.74 -4.30 1.93
CA HIS A 117 7.38 -4.67 3.29
C HIS A 117 7.14 -3.43 4.14
N VAL A 118 6.14 -3.48 5.00
CA VAL A 118 6.11 -2.67 6.22
C VAL A 118 6.74 -3.52 7.31
N ARG A 119 7.69 -2.95 8.06
CA ARG A 119 8.45 -3.62 9.12
C ARG A 119 8.27 -2.88 10.44
N ASP A 120 8.37 -3.59 11.55
CA ASP A 120 8.42 -2.97 12.88
C ASP A 120 9.82 -2.44 13.22
N GLU A 121 9.95 -1.77 14.36
CA GLU A 121 11.24 -1.25 14.88
C GLU A 121 12.35 -2.30 15.00
N LYS A 122 12.01 -3.60 15.08
CA LYS A 122 12.95 -4.72 15.15
C LYS A 122 13.29 -5.29 13.77
N GLY A 123 12.71 -4.74 12.70
CA GLY A 123 12.90 -5.16 11.32
C GLY A 123 12.05 -6.36 10.90
N LEU A 124 11.14 -6.85 11.75
CA LEU A 124 10.29 -7.99 11.43
C LEU A 124 9.13 -7.55 10.50
N PRO A 125 8.73 -8.36 9.51
CA PRO A 125 7.68 -8.00 8.56
C PRO A 125 6.30 -7.97 9.22
N VAL A 126 5.56 -6.91 8.93
CA VAL A 126 4.21 -6.63 9.43
C VAL A 126 3.16 -6.86 8.34
N SER A 127 3.45 -6.41 7.13
CA SER A 127 2.68 -6.67 5.92
C SER A 127 3.64 -6.70 4.74
N ALA A 128 3.30 -7.46 3.71
CA ALA A 128 4.10 -7.57 2.51
C ALA A 128 3.24 -7.53 1.25
N LEU A 129 3.81 -6.96 0.19
CA LEU A 129 3.29 -7.05 -1.16
C LEU A 129 4.41 -7.55 -2.06
N LYS A 130 4.13 -8.60 -2.82
CA LYS A 130 4.97 -9.04 -3.93
C LYS A 130 4.30 -8.63 -5.23
N SER A 131 5.06 -8.01 -6.12
CA SER A 131 4.60 -7.62 -7.44
C SER A 131 5.70 -7.89 -8.46
N HIS A 132 5.31 -7.99 -9.73
CA HIS A 132 6.23 -8.19 -10.84
C HIS A 132 6.10 -7.01 -11.79
N TYR A 133 7.23 -6.47 -12.23
CA TYR A 133 7.29 -5.40 -13.20
C TYR A 133 7.82 -5.93 -14.53
N GLN A 134 7.06 -5.72 -15.60
CA GLN A 134 7.52 -5.94 -16.96
C GLN A 134 7.55 -4.61 -17.71
N ASN A 135 8.69 -4.31 -18.32
CA ASN A 135 8.80 -3.19 -19.23
C ASN A 135 8.13 -3.57 -20.56
N SER A 136 6.93 -3.04 -20.81
CA SER A 136 6.19 -3.27 -22.05
C SER A 136 6.92 -2.78 -23.32
N LYS A 137 8.00 -2.00 -23.19
CA LYS A 137 8.86 -1.59 -24.31
C LYS A 137 10.07 -2.49 -24.59
N ALA A 138 10.33 -3.51 -23.76
CA ALA A 138 11.47 -4.42 -23.96
C ALA A 138 11.15 -5.60 -24.89
N LYS A 139 9.88 -5.74 -25.31
CA LYS A 139 9.45 -6.73 -26.31
C LYS A 139 9.49 -6.09 -27.71
N ARG A 140 10.70 -5.91 -28.24
CA ARG A 140 10.93 -5.67 -29.67
C ARG A 140 11.69 -6.86 -30.24
#